data_AF-A0A7V2NC83-F1
#
_entry.id   AF-A0A7V2NC83-F1
#
_cell.length_a   1.000
_cell.length_b   1.000
_cell.length_c   1.000
_cell.angle_alpha   90.00
_cell.angle_beta   90.00
_cell.angle_gamma   90.00
#
_symmetry.space_group_name_H-M   'P 1'
#
loop_
_entity.id
_entity.type
_entity.pdbx_description
1 polymer ?
#
loop_
_entity_poly.entity_id
_entity_poly.type
_entity_poly.pdbx_seq_one_letter_code
_entity_poly.pdbx_strand_id
1 'polypeptide(L)'
;MDKHTLQILEFNKIVEMAGTFAVTAPGREKVINTAPLRNPEEIALKSSLISECRTLLSEGRLSGIEHFDELTLLLQRIKPEDVVLDAFQLRSFLPLFDSALNLKGFENDPLCSGLSNIISDITTHPEIKKTIERSINNEGRVRDTASKKLAVIRRGISSGENNIKVMLDGILKEKEVTPHLQDFFVAERNNRLVIPVKIDFKGSVPGVLHDISNTGETAYIEPYSIQHLGNELESLRVEEKLEEYRILRAITSLLREERSGIGDDYYKVVEIDVLWAIARFSE
;
A
#
# COMPACT_ATOMS: atom_id res chain seq x y z
N MET A 1 3.00 14.80 39.92
CA MET A 1 2.94 16.18 39.42
C MET A 1 1.59 16.41 38.77
N ASP A 2 1.03 17.58 38.98
CA ASP A 2 -0.24 18.05 38.39
C ASP A 2 0.00 18.78 37.06
N LYS A 3 -1.06 18.96 36.26
CA LYS A 3 -0.97 19.54 34.90
C LYS A 3 -0.41 20.97 34.89
N HIS A 4 -0.70 21.76 35.92
CA HIS A 4 -0.24 23.14 36.02
C HIS A 4 1.29 23.20 36.22
N THR A 5 1.85 22.33 37.06
CA THR A 5 3.32 22.24 37.22
C THR A 5 4.02 21.84 35.93
N LEU A 6 3.46 20.90 35.15
CA LEU A 6 4.05 20.50 33.85
C LEU A 6 4.04 21.63 32.82
N GLN A 7 3.00 22.47 32.84
CA GLN A 7 2.92 23.66 31.99
C GLN A 7 3.95 24.73 32.37
N ILE A 8 4.10 25.02 33.67
CA ILE A 8 5.09 26.00 34.16
C ILE A 8 6.52 25.57 33.81
N LEU A 9 6.82 24.27 33.95
CA LEU A 9 8.14 23.73 33.61
C LEU A 9 8.36 23.56 32.11
N GLU A 10 7.40 23.99 31.29
CA GLU A 10 7.39 23.83 29.83
C GLU A 10 7.66 22.38 29.38
N PHE A 11 7.29 21.40 30.21
CA PHE A 11 7.58 19.99 29.98
C PHE A 11 7.02 19.51 28.63
N ASN A 12 5.85 20.02 28.25
CA ASN A 12 5.24 19.74 26.95
C ASN A 12 6.14 20.14 25.78
N LYS A 13 6.87 21.26 25.87
CA LYS A 13 7.80 21.68 24.82
C LYS A 13 8.99 20.71 24.73
N ILE A 14 9.47 20.21 25.86
CA ILE A 14 10.58 19.24 25.91
C ILE A 14 10.18 17.94 25.21
N VAL A 15 9.00 17.40 25.51
CA VAL A 15 8.53 16.16 24.85
C VAL A 15 8.16 16.38 23.38
N GLU A 16 7.70 17.58 22.99
CA GLU A 16 7.53 17.94 21.58
C GLU A 16 8.88 17.95 20.83
N MET A 17 9.93 18.53 21.43
CA MET A 17 11.28 18.52 20.86
C MET A 17 11.86 17.11 20.80
N ALA A 18 11.73 16.31 21.86
CA ALA A 18 12.17 14.92 21.84
C ALA A 18 11.42 14.10 20.78
N GLY A 19 10.13 14.38 20.59
CA GLY A 19 9.28 13.72 19.61
C GLY A 19 9.73 13.93 18.16
N THR A 20 10.51 14.98 17.85
CA THR A 20 11.05 15.17 16.48
C THR A 20 12.14 14.17 16.11
N PHE A 21 12.70 13.45 17.09
CA PHE A 21 13.72 12.43 16.88
C PHE A 21 13.15 11.02 16.67
N ALA A 22 11.86 10.82 16.94
CA ALA A 22 11.17 9.57 16.65
C ALA A 22 10.99 9.38 15.14
N VAL A 23 11.19 8.15 14.67
CA VAL A 23 11.10 7.82 13.24
C VAL A 23 9.65 7.53 12.85
N THR A 24 8.90 6.85 13.73
CA THR A 24 7.53 6.42 13.47
C THR A 24 6.53 7.47 13.95
N ALA A 25 5.40 7.60 13.26
CA ALA A 25 4.29 8.45 13.73
C ALA A 25 3.78 8.04 15.13
N PRO A 26 3.52 6.75 15.42
CA PRO A 26 3.11 6.32 16.76
C PRO A 26 4.21 6.49 17.82
N GLY A 27 5.49 6.32 17.48
CA GLY A 27 6.60 6.59 18.37
C GLY A 27 6.65 8.06 18.78
N ARG A 28 6.52 8.98 17.82
CA ARG A 28 6.41 10.42 18.09
C ARG A 28 5.24 10.74 19.00
N GLU A 29 4.06 10.20 18.73
CA GLU A 29 2.88 10.41 19.57
C GLU A 29 3.12 9.90 21.00
N LYS A 30 3.75 8.74 21.15
CA LYS A 30 4.08 8.15 22.46
C LYS A 30 5.12 8.99 23.23
N VAL A 31 6.11 9.58 22.55
CA VAL A 31 7.05 10.54 23.17
C VAL A 31 6.30 11.78 23.65
N ILE A 32 5.49 12.41 22.79
CA ILE A 32 4.75 13.65 23.13
C ILE A 32 3.79 13.44 24.31
N ASN A 33 3.19 12.27 24.41
CA ASN A 33 2.26 11.91 25.49
C ASN A 33 2.95 11.32 26.73
N THR A 34 4.29 11.30 26.79
CA THR A 34 5.02 10.79 27.95
C THR A 34 4.84 11.71 29.15
N ALA A 35 4.81 11.14 30.36
CA ALA A 35 4.73 11.88 31.62
C ALA A 35 5.82 11.40 32.60
N PRO A 36 6.22 12.22 33.60
CA PRO A 36 7.19 11.81 34.59
C PRO A 36 6.75 10.55 35.35
N LEU A 37 7.62 9.54 35.33
CA LEU A 37 7.42 8.29 36.05
C LEU A 37 7.55 8.50 37.56
N ARG A 38 6.89 7.65 38.34
CA ARG A 38 6.92 7.69 39.82
C ARG A 38 7.50 6.44 40.46
N ASN A 39 7.60 5.34 39.71
CA ASN A 39 8.16 4.10 40.20
C ASN A 39 9.69 4.10 39.97
N PRO A 40 10.52 4.02 41.03
CA PRO A 40 11.97 3.97 40.89
C PRO A 40 12.48 2.81 40.03
N GLU A 41 11.83 1.65 40.08
CA GLU A 41 12.22 0.48 39.29
C GLU A 41 12.00 0.72 37.79
N GLU A 42 10.85 1.32 37.43
CA GLU A 42 10.54 1.68 36.04
C GLU A 42 11.49 2.78 35.52
N ILE A 43 11.83 3.76 36.37
CA ILE A 43 12.80 4.80 36.04
C ILE A 43 14.17 4.20 35.76
N ALA A 44 14.65 3.31 36.64
CA ALA A 44 15.94 2.66 36.50
C ALA A 44 16.00 1.82 35.21
N LEU A 45 14.96 1.02 34.96
CA LEU A 45 14.86 0.20 33.75
C LEU A 45 14.89 1.07 32.48
N LYS A 46 14.02 2.07 32.35
CA LYS A 46 13.99 2.92 31.15
C LYS A 46 15.29 3.71 30.97
N SER A 47 15.87 4.22 32.06
CA SER A 47 17.15 4.94 31.99
C SER A 47 18.28 4.05 31.51
N SER A 48 18.30 2.78 31.95
CA SER A 48 19.27 1.78 31.46
C SER A 48 19.10 1.54 29.97
N LEU A 49 17.87 1.30 29.50
CA LEU A 49 17.60 1.08 28.08
C LEU A 49 17.95 2.28 27.19
N ILE A 50 17.66 3.50 27.65
CA ILE A 50 18.06 4.74 26.96
C ILE A 50 19.60 4.84 26.91
N SER A 51 20.30 4.48 27.99
CA SER A 51 21.76 4.48 28.03
C SER A 51 22.37 3.48 27.04
N GLU A 52 21.76 2.32 26.83
CA GLU A 52 22.16 1.37 25.78
C GLU A 52 21.99 2.02 24.40
N CYS A 53 20.84 2.62 24.10
CA CYS A 53 20.62 3.35 22.83
C CYS A 53 21.65 4.46 22.61
N ARG A 54 22.00 5.25 23.63
CA ARG A 54 23.03 6.30 23.54
C ARG A 54 24.42 5.72 23.23
N THR A 55 24.74 4.58 23.84
CA THR A 55 26.01 3.89 23.57
C THR A 55 26.10 3.48 22.10
N LEU A 56 25.03 2.88 21.57
CA LEU A 56 24.94 2.51 20.15
C LEU A 56 25.06 3.73 19.22
N LEU A 57 24.38 4.83 19.54
CA LEU A 57 24.47 6.09 18.79
C LEU A 57 25.89 6.64 18.77
N SER A 58 26.58 6.63 19.92
CA SER A 58 27.97 7.10 20.02
C SER A 58 28.96 6.28 19.20
N GLU A 59 28.64 5.00 18.94
CA GLU A 59 29.39 4.13 18.03
C GLU A 59 28.98 4.30 16.55
N GLY A 60 28.10 5.26 16.24
CA GLY A 60 27.61 5.53 14.89
C GLY A 60 26.57 4.52 14.39
N ARG A 61 25.98 3.73 15.29
CA ARG A 61 24.97 2.72 14.92
C ARG A 61 23.59 3.36 14.83
N LEU A 62 22.80 2.88 13.87
CA LEU A 62 21.42 3.34 13.64
C LEU A 62 20.44 2.23 14.06
N SER A 63 19.25 2.60 14.52
CA SER A 63 18.20 1.64 14.91
C SER A 63 17.73 0.74 13.76
N GLY A 64 17.83 1.21 12.52
CA GLY A 64 17.27 0.52 11.35
C GLY A 64 15.74 0.53 11.31
N ILE A 65 15.08 1.31 12.18
CA ILE A 65 13.63 1.50 12.14
C ILE A 65 13.29 2.38 10.93
N GLU A 66 12.29 1.94 10.16
CA GLU A 66 11.73 2.68 9.04
C GLU A 66 10.49 3.46 9.46
N HIS A 67 10.17 4.51 8.69
CA HIS A 67 8.99 5.30 8.94
C HIS A 67 7.71 4.53 8.58
N PHE A 68 6.75 4.48 9.52
CA PHE A 68 5.39 4.04 9.28
C PHE A 68 4.37 4.86 10.09
N ASP A 69 3.15 4.87 9.57
CA ASP A 69 1.96 5.46 10.19
C ASP A 69 1.28 4.49 11.16
N GLU A 70 0.25 4.96 11.86
CA GLU A 70 -0.55 4.15 12.80
C GLU A 70 -1.22 2.93 12.12
N LEU A 71 -0.88 1.72 12.58
CA LEU A 71 -1.39 0.45 12.03
C LEU A 71 -2.47 -0.22 12.87
N THR A 72 -2.72 0.25 14.10
CA THR A 72 -3.68 -0.35 15.04
C THR A 72 -5.08 -0.44 14.45
N LEU A 73 -5.52 0.59 13.71
CA LEU A 73 -6.82 0.58 13.04
C LEU A 73 -6.90 -0.49 11.95
N LEU A 74 -5.83 -0.69 11.17
CA LEU A 74 -5.77 -1.75 10.16
C LEU A 74 -5.76 -3.14 10.81
N LEU A 75 -4.96 -3.33 11.87
CA LEU A 75 -4.93 -4.56 12.65
C LEU A 75 -6.30 -4.88 13.29
N GLN A 76 -7.05 -3.88 13.75
CA GLN A 76 -8.41 -4.08 14.25
C GLN A 76 -9.39 -4.41 13.13
N ARG A 77 -9.27 -3.71 11.99
CA ARG A 77 -10.17 -3.85 10.84
C ARG A 77 -10.09 -5.23 10.20
N ILE A 78 -8.93 -5.89 10.19
CA ILE A 78 -8.79 -7.24 9.60
C ILE A 78 -9.34 -8.38 10.46
N LYS A 79 -9.86 -8.11 11.66
CA LYS A 79 -10.43 -9.16 12.53
C LYS A 79 -11.57 -9.97 11.87
N PRO A 80 -12.57 -9.36 11.20
CA PRO A 80 -13.61 -10.11 10.51
C PRO A 80 -13.07 -10.80 9.25
N GLU A 81 -13.58 -11.98 8.92
CA GLU A 81 -13.12 -12.79 7.76
C GLU A 81 -13.41 -12.13 6.41
N ASP A 82 -14.51 -11.38 6.31
CA ASP A 82 -14.96 -10.74 5.07
C ASP A 82 -14.19 -9.47 4.71
N VAL A 83 -13.34 -8.98 5.61
CA VAL A 83 -12.53 -7.80 5.32
C VAL A 83 -11.35 -8.18 4.43
N VAL A 84 -11.19 -7.42 3.36
CA VAL A 84 -10.01 -7.45 2.48
C VAL A 84 -9.39 -6.07 2.47
N LEU A 85 -8.10 -6.01 2.76
CA LEU A 85 -7.34 -4.76 2.65
C LEU A 85 -7.00 -4.50 1.18
N ASP A 86 -7.01 -3.22 0.81
CA ASP A 86 -6.51 -2.81 -0.50
C ASP A 86 -4.97 -2.90 -0.57
N ALA A 87 -4.44 -2.77 -1.78
CA ALA A 87 -3.01 -2.94 -2.02
C ALA A 87 -2.13 -1.92 -1.25
N PHE A 88 -2.60 -0.70 -1.04
CA PHE A 88 -1.87 0.32 -0.27
C PHE A 88 -1.85 -0.02 1.22
N GLN A 89 -2.98 -0.43 1.77
CA GLN A 89 -3.11 -0.88 3.15
C GLN A 89 -2.26 -2.13 3.44
N LEU A 90 -2.13 -3.06 2.49
CA LEU A 90 -1.23 -4.19 2.67
C LEU A 90 0.24 -3.76 2.68
N ARG A 91 0.61 -2.80 1.82
CA ARG A 91 1.98 -2.30 1.76
C ARG A 91 2.39 -1.46 2.97
N SER A 92 1.46 -0.84 3.69
CA SER A 92 1.79 -0.05 4.87
C SER A 92 2.38 -0.88 6.02
N PHE A 93 2.28 -2.22 5.97
CA PHE A 93 2.94 -3.13 6.91
C PHE A 93 4.42 -3.39 6.59
N LEU A 94 4.89 -3.09 5.37
CA LEU A 94 6.27 -3.39 4.96
C LEU A 94 7.33 -2.69 5.84
N PRO A 95 7.23 -1.38 6.14
CA PRO A 95 8.24 -0.72 6.97
C PRO A 95 8.27 -1.26 8.40
N LEU A 96 7.14 -1.75 8.92
CA LEU A 96 7.10 -2.46 10.21
C LEU A 96 7.90 -3.77 10.14
N PHE A 97 7.72 -4.58 9.09
CA PHE A 97 8.46 -5.83 8.91
C PHE A 97 9.95 -5.59 8.73
N ASP A 98 10.34 -4.55 7.98
CA ASP A 98 11.73 -4.13 7.84
C ASP A 98 12.33 -3.69 9.17
N SER A 99 11.62 -2.85 9.92
CA SER A 99 12.03 -2.41 11.25
C SER A 99 12.21 -3.59 12.22
N ALA A 100 11.26 -4.52 12.25
CA ALA A 100 11.32 -5.71 13.08
C ALA A 100 12.55 -6.57 12.75
N LEU A 101 12.82 -6.80 11.46
CA LEU A 101 13.98 -7.58 11.01
C LEU A 101 15.30 -6.89 11.34
N ASN A 102 15.40 -5.57 11.12
CA ASN A 102 16.60 -4.79 11.42
C ASN A 102 16.89 -4.80 12.92
N LEU A 103 15.87 -4.64 13.76
CA LEU A 103 16.00 -4.71 15.22
C LEU A 103 16.41 -6.11 15.69
N LYS A 104 15.91 -7.17 15.04
CA LYS A 104 16.33 -8.55 15.35
C LYS A 104 17.84 -8.77 15.17
N GLY A 105 18.49 -7.97 14.31
CA GLY A 105 19.95 -7.97 14.16
C GLY A 105 20.73 -7.55 15.42
N PHE A 106 20.08 -6.86 16.38
CA PHE A 106 20.68 -6.44 17.65
C PHE A 106 20.46 -7.45 18.79
N GLU A 107 19.73 -8.55 18.57
CA GLU A 107 19.32 -9.49 19.62
C GLU A 107 20.51 -10.03 20.45
N ASN A 108 21.62 -10.35 19.79
CA ASN A 108 22.82 -10.91 20.43
C ASN A 108 23.91 -9.86 20.64
N ASP A 109 23.57 -8.58 20.59
CA ASP A 109 24.54 -7.51 20.71
C ASP A 109 24.94 -7.27 22.18
N PRO A 110 26.24 -7.34 22.53
CA PRO A 110 26.68 -7.14 23.91
C PRO A 110 26.33 -5.77 24.50
N LEU A 111 26.11 -4.75 23.66
CA LEU A 111 25.76 -3.39 24.08
C LEU A 111 24.25 -3.21 24.32
N CYS A 112 23.43 -4.22 24.02
CA CYS A 112 21.98 -4.17 24.03
C CYS A 112 21.36 -5.09 25.08
N SER A 113 22.07 -5.45 26.16
CA SER A 113 21.63 -6.52 27.08
C SER A 113 20.19 -6.36 27.61
N GLY A 114 19.75 -5.13 27.89
CA GLY A 114 18.39 -4.81 28.28
C GLY A 114 17.43 -4.80 27.09
N LEU A 115 17.82 -4.16 25.98
CA LEU A 115 17.04 -4.12 24.74
C LEU A 115 16.81 -5.52 24.14
N SER A 116 17.75 -6.44 24.32
CA SER A 116 17.68 -7.84 23.86
C SER A 116 16.45 -8.55 24.44
N ASN A 117 15.98 -8.21 25.64
CA ASN A 117 14.76 -8.78 26.21
C ASN A 117 13.49 -8.34 25.46
N ILE A 118 13.50 -7.15 24.84
CA ILE A 118 12.40 -6.66 24.01
C ILE A 118 12.51 -7.26 22.61
N ILE A 119 13.74 -7.32 22.08
CA ILE A 119 14.05 -7.78 20.72
C ILE A 119 13.90 -9.30 20.58
N SER A 120 14.17 -10.07 21.63
CA SER A 120 14.08 -11.54 21.61
C SER A 120 12.70 -12.03 21.21
N ASP A 121 11.68 -11.26 21.58
CA ASP A 121 10.29 -11.61 21.36
C ASP A 121 9.73 -11.07 20.02
N ILE A 122 10.57 -10.45 19.19
CA ILE A 122 10.17 -9.98 17.84
C ILE A 122 10.18 -11.16 16.86
N THR A 123 9.08 -11.33 16.10
CA THR A 123 8.85 -12.50 15.23
C THR A 123 9.30 -12.29 13.78
N THR A 124 9.28 -11.05 13.25
CA THR A 124 9.81 -10.60 11.93
C THR A 124 9.04 -11.02 10.66
N HIS A 125 8.09 -11.95 10.72
CA HIS A 125 7.15 -12.33 9.65
C HIS A 125 7.67 -12.26 8.17
N PRO A 126 8.86 -12.82 7.84
CA PRO A 126 9.52 -12.58 6.55
C PRO A 126 8.75 -13.12 5.34
N GLU A 127 8.01 -14.22 5.51
CA GLU A 127 7.22 -14.81 4.43
C GLU A 127 6.03 -13.94 4.03
N ILE A 128 5.39 -13.24 5.00
CA ILE A 128 4.31 -12.29 4.71
C ILE A 128 4.86 -11.10 3.94
N LYS A 129 5.97 -10.53 4.41
CA LYS A 129 6.67 -9.42 3.74
C LYS A 129 6.97 -9.77 2.28
N LYS A 130 7.64 -10.90 2.06
CA LYS A 130 7.98 -11.39 0.71
C LYS A 130 6.75 -11.61 -0.17
N THR A 131 5.65 -12.08 0.41
CA THR A 131 4.39 -12.28 -0.32
C THR A 131 3.79 -10.94 -0.76
N ILE A 132 3.82 -9.91 0.08
CA ILE A 132 3.39 -8.55 -0.27
C ILE A 132 4.26 -7.99 -1.39
N GLU A 133 5.59 -8.02 -1.26
CA GLU A 133 6.52 -7.45 -2.25
C GLU A 133 6.47 -8.14 -3.63
N ARG A 134 6.26 -9.47 -3.64
CA ARG A 134 6.08 -10.24 -4.88
C ARG A 134 4.75 -9.94 -5.57
N SER A 135 3.73 -9.60 -4.78
CA SER A 135 2.36 -9.47 -5.27
C SER A 135 1.98 -8.02 -5.60
N ILE A 136 2.59 -7.04 -4.95
CA ILE A 136 2.21 -5.62 -5.05
C ILE A 136 3.46 -4.78 -5.32
N ASN A 137 3.42 -3.95 -6.36
CA ASN A 137 4.51 -3.02 -6.69
C ASN A 137 4.48 -1.76 -5.81
N ASN A 138 5.46 -0.87 -6.01
CA ASN A 138 5.60 0.35 -5.21
C ASN A 138 4.47 1.36 -5.42
N GLU A 139 3.80 1.29 -6.56
CA GLU A 139 2.65 2.14 -6.91
C GLU A 139 1.31 1.60 -6.36
N GLY A 140 1.33 0.54 -5.55
CA GLY A 140 0.11 -0.02 -4.95
C GLY A 140 -0.77 -0.80 -5.96
N ARG A 141 -0.18 -1.36 -7.01
CA ARG A 141 -0.85 -2.21 -8.00
C ARG A 141 -0.44 -3.68 -7.84
N VAL A 142 -1.38 -4.58 -8.05
CA VAL A 142 -1.10 -6.02 -8.09
C VAL A 142 -0.24 -6.32 -9.33
N ARG A 143 0.89 -7.00 -9.13
CA ARG A 143 1.85 -7.34 -10.19
C ARG A 143 1.34 -8.50 -11.03
N ASP A 144 1.73 -8.55 -12.30
CA ASP A 144 1.47 -9.71 -13.17
C ASP A 144 2.01 -11.00 -12.54
N THR A 145 3.15 -10.90 -11.86
CA THR A 145 3.82 -12.01 -11.17
C THR A 145 3.13 -12.48 -9.90
N ALA A 146 2.06 -11.79 -9.45
CA ALA A 146 1.32 -12.16 -8.25
C ALA A 146 0.62 -13.53 -8.41
N SER A 147 0.14 -13.84 -9.62
CA SER A 147 -0.36 -15.18 -9.93
C SER A 147 -0.21 -15.51 -11.43
N LYS A 148 0.02 -16.80 -11.74
CA LYS A 148 0.05 -17.27 -13.14
C LYS A 148 -1.28 -16.98 -13.87
N LYS A 149 -2.40 -17.06 -13.15
CA LYS A 149 -3.74 -16.80 -13.70
C LYS A 149 -3.89 -15.33 -14.09
N LEU A 150 -3.48 -14.40 -13.23
CA LEU A 150 -3.52 -12.96 -13.51
C LEU A 150 -2.66 -12.61 -14.74
N ALA A 151 -1.46 -13.17 -14.83
CA ALA A 151 -0.59 -12.99 -15.99
C ALA A 151 -1.17 -13.55 -17.30
N VAL A 152 -1.98 -14.61 -17.25
CA VAL A 152 -2.70 -15.13 -18.42
C VAL A 152 -3.85 -14.18 -18.80
N ILE A 153 -4.66 -13.76 -17.82
CA ILE A 153 -5.79 -12.84 -18.05
C ILE A 153 -5.31 -11.53 -18.67
N ARG A 154 -4.29 -10.88 -18.10
CA ARG A 154 -3.74 -9.61 -18.61
C ARG A 154 -3.16 -9.72 -20.02
N ARG A 155 -2.51 -10.85 -20.34
CA ARG A 155 -2.08 -11.12 -21.72
C ARG A 155 -3.27 -11.30 -22.67
N GLY A 156 -4.34 -11.96 -22.21
CA GLY A 156 -5.61 -12.07 -22.93
C GLY A 156 -6.23 -10.72 -23.23
N ILE A 157 -6.31 -9.84 -22.23
CA ILE A 157 -6.79 -8.45 -22.37
C ILE A 157 -5.97 -7.70 -23.42
N SER A 158 -4.64 -7.68 -23.25
CA SER A 158 -3.73 -6.99 -24.18
C SER A 158 -3.84 -7.51 -25.62
N SER A 159 -3.95 -8.83 -25.79
CA SER A 159 -4.11 -9.47 -27.11
C SER A 159 -5.48 -9.16 -27.73
N GLY A 160 -6.54 -9.21 -26.92
CA GLY A 160 -7.91 -8.89 -27.34
C GLY A 160 -8.05 -7.43 -27.78
N GLU A 161 -7.50 -6.49 -27.00
CA GLU A 161 -7.46 -5.07 -27.35
C GLU A 161 -6.72 -4.83 -28.67
N ASN A 162 -5.57 -5.47 -28.88
CA ASN A 162 -4.82 -5.35 -30.12
C ASN A 162 -5.58 -5.92 -31.32
N ASN A 163 -6.22 -7.09 -31.16
CA ASN A 163 -7.02 -7.71 -32.21
C ASN A 163 -8.20 -6.81 -32.62
N ILE A 164 -8.93 -6.25 -31.64
CA ILE A 164 -10.03 -5.32 -31.91
C ILE A 164 -9.52 -4.06 -32.61
N LYS A 165 -8.41 -3.48 -32.16
CA LYS A 165 -7.80 -2.30 -32.81
C LYS A 165 -7.45 -2.57 -34.27
N VAL A 166 -6.81 -3.70 -34.58
CA VAL A 166 -6.47 -4.08 -35.96
C VAL A 166 -7.72 -4.21 -36.84
N MET A 167 -8.81 -4.79 -36.31
CA MET A 167 -10.08 -4.88 -37.04
C MET A 167 -10.72 -3.51 -37.26
N LEU A 168 -10.75 -2.66 -36.24
CA LEU A 168 -11.29 -1.30 -36.37
C LEU A 168 -10.46 -0.44 -37.32
N ASP A 169 -9.13 -0.55 -37.30
CA ASP A 169 -8.26 0.11 -38.27
C ASP A 169 -8.50 -0.36 -39.71
N GLY A 170 -8.90 -1.63 -39.88
CA GLY A 170 -9.39 -2.15 -41.15
C GLY A 170 -10.67 -1.45 -41.59
N ILE A 171 -11.66 -1.39 -40.70
CA ILE A 171 -12.97 -0.75 -40.93
C ILE A 171 -12.83 0.74 -41.23
N LEU A 172 -11.96 1.45 -40.51
CA LEU A 172 -11.68 2.87 -40.74
C LEU A 172 -11.22 3.13 -42.19
N LYS A 173 -10.47 2.19 -42.79
CA LYS A 173 -9.93 2.30 -44.17
C LYS A 173 -10.91 1.85 -45.25
N GLU A 174 -12.08 1.34 -44.89
CA GLU A 174 -13.10 0.96 -45.86
C GLU A 174 -13.66 2.20 -46.56
N LYS A 175 -13.76 2.12 -47.90
CA LYS A 175 -14.23 3.24 -48.73
C LYS A 175 -15.66 3.68 -48.42
N GLU A 176 -16.48 2.74 -47.93
CA GLU A 176 -17.87 3.01 -47.55
C GLU A 176 -17.97 3.73 -46.21
N VAL A 177 -17.02 3.49 -45.29
CA VAL A 177 -17.03 4.07 -43.94
C VAL A 177 -16.32 5.42 -43.88
N THR A 178 -15.19 5.55 -44.60
CA THR A 178 -14.31 6.75 -44.56
C THR A 178 -15.05 8.09 -44.68
N PRO A 179 -16.03 8.29 -45.58
CA PRO A 179 -16.72 9.58 -45.74
C PRO A 179 -17.57 9.98 -44.52
N HIS A 180 -18.01 9.00 -43.74
CA HIS A 180 -18.91 9.17 -42.60
C HIS A 180 -18.17 9.39 -41.28
N LEU A 181 -16.86 9.14 -41.25
CA LEU A 181 -16.03 9.35 -40.07
C LEU A 181 -15.93 10.82 -39.72
N GLN A 182 -15.92 11.11 -38.42
CA GLN A 182 -15.53 12.42 -37.92
C GLN A 182 -14.01 12.53 -37.91
N ASP A 183 -13.34 11.53 -37.34
CA ASP A 183 -11.88 11.45 -37.22
C ASP A 183 -11.38 10.05 -37.56
N PHE A 184 -10.12 9.94 -37.99
CA PHE A 184 -9.52 8.69 -38.44
C PHE A 184 -8.68 8.02 -37.34
N PHE A 185 -9.32 7.67 -36.22
CA PHE A 185 -8.66 6.93 -35.13
C PHE A 185 -9.67 6.08 -34.34
N VAL A 186 -9.17 5.03 -33.70
CA VAL A 186 -9.94 4.23 -32.74
C VAL A 186 -9.98 4.95 -31.39
N ALA A 187 -11.17 5.25 -30.89
CA ALA A 187 -11.36 5.84 -29.58
C ALA A 187 -11.75 4.77 -28.55
N GLU A 188 -11.59 5.09 -27.26
CA GLU A 188 -12.15 4.32 -26.16
C GLU A 188 -13.23 5.15 -25.44
N ARG A 189 -14.42 4.57 -25.28
CA ARG A 189 -15.57 5.17 -24.60
C ARG A 189 -16.23 4.13 -23.70
N ASN A 190 -16.42 4.45 -22.42
CA ASN A 190 -17.03 3.54 -21.45
C ASN A 190 -16.41 2.13 -21.49
N ASN A 191 -15.07 2.05 -21.55
CA ASN A 191 -14.30 0.81 -21.67
C ASN A 191 -14.54 0.02 -22.98
N ARG A 192 -15.14 0.62 -24.00
CA ARG A 192 -15.37 0.02 -25.32
C ARG A 192 -14.53 0.72 -26.38
N LEU A 193 -13.93 -0.09 -27.26
CA LEU A 193 -13.25 0.40 -28.45
C LEU A 193 -14.28 0.73 -29.52
N VAL A 194 -14.24 1.97 -30.00
CA VAL A 194 -15.29 2.57 -30.83
C VAL A 194 -14.68 3.41 -31.94
N ILE A 195 -15.48 3.65 -32.98
CA ILE A 195 -15.13 4.52 -34.10
C ILE A 195 -15.93 5.82 -34.01
N PRO A 196 -15.30 7.00 -34.19
CA PRO A 196 -15.99 8.29 -34.23
C PRO A 196 -16.62 8.55 -35.60
N VAL A 197 -17.95 8.61 -35.63
CA VAL A 197 -18.76 8.86 -36.83
C VAL A 197 -19.46 10.22 -36.69
N LYS A 198 -19.60 10.96 -37.79
CA LYS A 198 -20.42 12.18 -37.83
C LYS A 198 -21.83 11.88 -37.38
N ILE A 199 -22.41 12.70 -36.50
CA ILE A 199 -23.75 12.44 -35.93
C ILE A 199 -24.84 12.25 -37.00
N ASP A 200 -24.75 13.02 -38.09
CA ASP A 200 -25.68 12.95 -39.24
C ASP A 200 -25.61 11.61 -39.99
N PHE A 201 -24.47 10.91 -39.86
CA PHE A 201 -24.19 9.62 -40.50
C PHE A 201 -24.09 8.47 -39.51
N LYS A 202 -24.61 8.62 -38.29
CA LYS A 202 -24.56 7.57 -37.25
C LYS A 202 -25.20 6.25 -37.68
N GLY A 203 -26.12 6.27 -38.65
CA GLY A 203 -26.74 5.06 -39.21
C GLY A 203 -25.94 4.38 -40.31
N SER A 204 -24.89 5.01 -40.84
CA SER A 204 -24.08 4.49 -41.93
C SER A 204 -23.11 3.39 -41.50
N VAL A 205 -22.76 3.34 -40.21
CA VAL A 205 -21.89 2.30 -39.64
C VAL A 205 -22.76 1.38 -38.77
N PRO A 206 -22.96 0.10 -39.16
CA PRO A 206 -23.79 -0.82 -38.40
C PRO A 206 -23.11 -1.19 -37.08
N GLY A 207 -23.71 -0.77 -35.96
CA GLY A 207 -23.16 -0.99 -34.63
C GLY A 207 -24.00 -0.41 -33.51
N VAL A 208 -23.45 -0.46 -32.31
CA VAL A 208 -24.06 0.07 -31.09
C VAL A 208 -23.47 1.44 -30.78
N LEU A 209 -24.34 2.43 -30.59
CA LEU A 209 -23.94 3.75 -30.11
C LEU A 209 -23.62 3.68 -28.62
N HIS A 210 -22.39 4.03 -28.24
CA HIS A 210 -21.94 4.02 -26.83
C HIS A 210 -21.87 5.40 -26.19
N ASP A 211 -21.60 6.42 -26.99
CA ASP A 211 -21.47 7.79 -26.49
C ASP A 211 -21.67 8.82 -27.60
N ILE A 212 -21.94 10.06 -27.21
CA ILE A 212 -21.99 11.23 -28.10
C ILE A 212 -21.05 12.29 -27.53
N SER A 213 -20.29 12.97 -28.39
CA SER A 213 -19.41 14.05 -27.93
C SER A 213 -20.19 15.16 -27.22
N ASN A 214 -19.53 15.92 -26.34
CA ASN A 214 -20.14 17.04 -25.63
C ASN A 214 -20.72 18.11 -26.59
N THR A 215 -20.16 18.25 -27.80
CA THR A 215 -20.66 19.15 -28.84
C THR A 215 -21.89 18.62 -29.58
N GLY A 216 -22.19 17.32 -29.43
CA GLY A 216 -23.28 16.64 -30.14
C GLY A 216 -22.95 16.23 -31.58
N GLU A 217 -21.75 16.54 -32.06
CA GLU A 217 -21.38 16.37 -33.47
C GLU A 217 -20.81 14.99 -33.81
N THR A 218 -20.34 14.24 -32.81
CA THR A 218 -19.69 12.95 -32.99
C THR A 218 -20.45 11.85 -32.26
N ALA A 219 -20.82 10.80 -33.00
CA ALA A 219 -21.34 9.54 -32.47
C ALA A 219 -20.19 8.52 -32.34
N TYR A 220 -20.05 7.90 -31.17
CA TYR A 220 -19.06 6.84 -30.94
C TYR A 220 -19.71 5.47 -31.04
N ILE A 221 -19.39 4.73 -32.12
CA ILE A 221 -20.07 3.49 -32.49
C ILE A 221 -19.13 2.29 -32.33
N GLU A 222 -19.58 1.23 -31.66
CA GLU A 222 -18.96 -0.12 -31.66
C GLU A 222 -19.57 -0.94 -32.81
N PRO A 223 -18.83 -1.23 -33.89
CA PRO A 223 -19.34 -2.04 -34.99
C PRO A 223 -19.74 -3.46 -34.54
N TYR A 224 -20.81 -4.02 -35.12
CA TYR A 224 -21.25 -5.38 -34.77
C TYR A 224 -20.19 -6.47 -35.03
N SER A 225 -19.28 -6.23 -35.98
CA SER A 225 -18.19 -7.15 -36.31
C SER A 225 -17.25 -7.43 -35.14
N ILE A 226 -17.08 -6.47 -34.22
CA ILE A 226 -16.19 -6.60 -33.06
C ILE A 226 -16.93 -6.81 -31.74
N GLN A 227 -18.27 -6.75 -31.73
CA GLN A 227 -19.06 -6.76 -30.50
C GLN A 227 -18.83 -8.01 -29.65
N HIS A 228 -18.69 -9.18 -30.29
CA HIS A 228 -18.38 -10.43 -29.58
C HIS A 228 -17.03 -10.36 -28.85
N LEU A 229 -15.99 -9.84 -29.53
CA LEU A 229 -14.66 -9.65 -28.95
C LEU A 229 -14.67 -8.59 -27.85
N GLY A 230 -15.45 -7.53 -28.01
CA GLY A 230 -15.64 -6.51 -26.96
C GLY A 230 -16.25 -7.11 -25.70
N ASN A 231 -17.21 -8.03 -25.83
CA ASN A 231 -17.81 -8.74 -24.70
C ASN A 231 -16.85 -9.75 -24.05
N GLU A 232 -16.05 -10.46 -24.84
CA GLU A 232 -14.98 -11.33 -24.33
C GLU A 232 -13.93 -10.52 -23.55
N LEU A 233 -13.51 -9.37 -24.09
CA LEU A 233 -12.57 -8.47 -23.44
C LEU A 233 -13.11 -7.94 -22.11
N GLU A 234 -14.37 -7.53 -22.06
CA GLU A 234 -15.00 -7.09 -20.81
C GLU A 234 -15.08 -8.23 -19.79
N SER A 235 -15.36 -9.46 -20.24
CA SER A 235 -15.35 -10.64 -19.37
C SER A 235 -13.97 -10.88 -18.76
N LEU A 236 -12.90 -10.77 -19.56
CA LEU A 236 -11.52 -10.86 -19.06
C LEU A 236 -11.17 -9.75 -18.05
N ARG A 237 -11.65 -8.52 -18.26
CA ARG A 237 -11.45 -7.41 -17.31
C ARG A 237 -12.19 -7.64 -15.98
N VAL A 238 -13.37 -8.26 -16.01
CA VAL A 238 -14.06 -8.71 -14.78
C VAL A 238 -13.26 -9.81 -14.09
N GLU A 239 -12.77 -10.80 -14.83
CA GLU A 239 -11.92 -11.87 -14.28
C GLU A 239 -10.63 -11.33 -13.66
N GLU A 240 -10.02 -10.31 -14.26
CA GLU A 240 -8.84 -9.62 -13.72
C GLU A 240 -9.14 -9.05 -12.33
N LYS A 241 -10.19 -8.25 -12.19
CA LYS A 241 -10.60 -7.67 -10.90
C LYS A 241 -10.88 -8.73 -9.84
N LEU A 242 -11.53 -9.82 -10.23
CA LEU A 242 -11.82 -10.94 -9.32
C LEU A 242 -10.53 -11.65 -8.88
N GLU A 243 -9.58 -11.83 -9.78
CA GLU A 243 -8.29 -12.45 -9.46
C GLU A 243 -7.41 -11.54 -8.59
N GLU A 244 -7.38 -10.23 -8.85
CA GLU A 244 -6.74 -9.25 -7.98
C GLU A 244 -7.34 -9.29 -6.57
N TYR A 245 -8.67 -9.24 -6.46
CA TYR A 245 -9.36 -9.36 -5.18
C TYR A 245 -9.02 -10.66 -4.45
N ARG A 246 -8.95 -11.80 -5.16
CA ARG A 246 -8.55 -13.09 -4.60
C ARG A 246 -7.14 -13.05 -4.02
N ILE A 247 -6.19 -12.40 -4.72
CA ILE A 247 -4.81 -12.23 -4.28
C ILE A 247 -4.76 -11.36 -3.02
N LEU A 248 -5.41 -10.19 -3.02
CA LEU A 248 -5.45 -9.29 -1.86
C LEU A 248 -6.11 -9.96 -0.65
N ARG A 249 -7.18 -10.74 -0.86
CA ARG A 249 -7.84 -11.53 0.18
C ARG A 249 -6.90 -12.57 0.79
N ALA A 250 -6.12 -13.26 -0.03
CA ALA A 250 -5.15 -14.24 0.45
C ALA A 250 -4.07 -13.59 1.34
N ILE A 251 -3.51 -12.45 0.92
CA ILE A 251 -2.52 -11.71 1.72
C ILE A 251 -3.15 -11.18 3.02
N THR A 252 -4.38 -10.65 2.94
CA THR A 252 -5.12 -10.20 4.13
C THR A 252 -5.35 -11.35 5.12
N SER A 253 -5.59 -12.58 4.62
CA SER A 253 -5.70 -13.77 5.48
C SER A 253 -4.40 -14.06 6.23
N LEU A 254 -3.26 -13.99 5.55
CA LEU A 254 -1.94 -14.19 6.20
C LEU A 254 -1.72 -13.17 7.32
N LEU A 255 -2.04 -11.88 7.07
CA LEU A 255 -1.98 -10.85 8.11
C LEU A 255 -2.95 -11.11 9.26
N ARG A 256 -4.14 -11.66 8.97
CA ARG A 256 -5.15 -11.98 9.98
C ARG A 256 -4.71 -13.15 10.87
N GLU A 257 -4.15 -14.19 10.27
CA GLU A 257 -3.64 -15.37 10.97
C GLU A 257 -2.52 -14.99 11.95
N GLU A 258 -1.59 -14.14 11.51
CA GLU A 258 -0.46 -13.66 12.31
C GLU A 258 -0.73 -12.35 13.07
N ARG A 259 -1.99 -11.90 13.11
CA ARG A 259 -2.37 -10.56 13.61
C ARG A 259 -1.85 -10.26 15.02
N SER A 260 -1.83 -11.26 15.90
CA SER A 260 -1.32 -11.08 17.27
C SER A 260 0.17 -10.80 17.27
N GLY A 261 0.96 -11.64 16.58
CA GLY A 261 2.41 -11.48 16.48
C GLY A 261 2.79 -10.15 15.82
N ILE A 262 2.09 -9.76 14.75
CA ILE A 262 2.29 -8.48 14.08
C ILE A 262 1.98 -7.31 15.02
N GLY A 263 0.92 -7.43 15.83
CA GLY A 263 0.59 -6.44 16.85
C GLY A 263 1.65 -6.33 17.93
N ASP A 264 2.19 -7.45 18.41
CA ASP A 264 3.25 -7.46 19.41
C ASP A 264 4.56 -6.87 18.86
N ASP A 265 4.93 -7.21 17.62
CA ASP A 265 6.05 -6.63 16.90
C ASP A 265 5.86 -5.11 16.74
N TYR A 266 4.66 -4.66 16.37
CA TYR A 266 4.32 -3.23 16.27
C TYR A 266 4.59 -2.49 17.59
N TYR A 267 4.08 -2.98 18.71
CA TYR A 267 4.28 -2.31 20.00
C TYR A 267 5.74 -2.27 20.44
N LYS A 268 6.50 -3.36 20.20
CA LYS A 268 7.93 -3.44 20.52
C LYS A 268 8.76 -2.49 19.67
N VAL A 269 8.52 -2.45 18.36
CA VAL A 269 9.18 -1.51 17.44
C VAL A 269 8.91 -0.07 17.87
N VAL A 270 7.66 0.26 18.18
CA VAL A 270 7.28 1.61 18.66
C VAL A 270 7.93 1.94 20.01
N GLU A 271 8.03 0.98 20.92
CA GLU A 271 8.73 1.17 22.20
C GLU A 271 10.23 1.44 22.00
N ILE A 272 10.89 0.68 21.13
CA ILE A 272 12.30 0.89 20.81
C ILE A 272 12.51 2.24 20.10
N ASP A 273 11.62 2.65 19.20
CA ASP A 273 11.66 3.97 18.56
C ASP A 273 11.60 5.11 19.60
N VAL A 274 10.73 4.99 20.61
CA VAL A 274 10.66 5.96 21.72
C VAL A 274 12.00 6.04 22.49
N LEU A 275 12.60 4.88 22.81
CA LEU A 275 13.88 4.83 23.53
C LEU A 275 15.00 5.49 22.71
N TRP A 276 15.06 5.21 21.40
CA TRP A 276 16.01 5.82 20.48
C TRP A 276 15.78 7.33 20.30
N ALA A 277 14.54 7.78 20.21
CA ALA A 277 14.20 9.20 20.09
C ALA A 277 14.69 9.99 21.31
N ILE A 278 14.43 9.48 22.52
CA ILE A 278 14.88 10.11 23.76
C ILE A 278 16.41 10.06 23.87
N ALA A 279 17.04 8.95 23.48
CA ALA A 279 18.49 8.83 23.46
C ALA A 279 19.13 9.89 22.56
N ARG A 280 18.64 10.06 21.33
CA ARG A 280 19.11 11.09 20.38
C ARG A 280 18.88 12.51 20.89
N PHE A 281 17.75 12.77 21.54
CA PHE A 281 17.49 14.07 22.14
C PHE A 281 18.45 14.39 23.30
N SER A 282 19.01 13.38 23.94
CA SER A 282 19.92 13.49 25.09
C SER A 282 21.42 13.50 24.75
N GLU A 283 21.77 13.47 23.45
CA GLU A 283 23.12 13.80 22.96
C GLU A 283 23.32 15.32 22.90
#